data_AF-A0AAW8KN78-F1
#
_entry.id   AF-A0AAW8KN78-F1
#
_cell.length_a   1.000
_cell.length_b   1.000
_cell.length_c   1.000
_cell.angle_alpha   90.00
_cell.angle_beta   90.00
_cell.angle_gamma   90.00
#
_symmetry.space_group_name_H-M   'P 1'
#
loop_
_entity.id
_entity.type
_entity.pdbx_description
1 polymer ?
#
loop_
_entity_poly.entity_id
_entity_poly.type
_entity_poly.pdbx_seq_one_letter_code
_entity_poly.pdbx_strand_id
1 'polypeptide(L)'
;MTVLQSFEKAVLNEVCPAGEAWMCEVKKGQYFRIIDLEGNQAVDTLFMSAENPTERYSAMDTLAINQQIYLEKGTKLYSNFGRPIAVIHDDNCGRHDTIGGACSCESNTVRYAHETYPMHSCRNNFMYALAK
;
A
#
# COMPACT_ATOMS: atom_id res chain seq x y z
N MET A 1 -16.50 -18.44 -3.13
CA MET A 1 -16.74 -17.55 -1.97
C MET A 1 -15.49 -17.60 -1.13
N THR A 2 -14.66 -16.57 -1.20
CA THR A 2 -13.48 -16.48 -0.34
C THR A 2 -13.94 -16.17 1.07
N VAL A 3 -13.66 -17.08 1.99
CA VAL A 3 -14.03 -16.92 3.40
C VAL A 3 -13.10 -15.87 3.99
N LEU A 4 -13.64 -14.74 4.43
CA LEU A 4 -12.90 -13.77 5.23
C LEU A 4 -12.33 -14.48 6.46
N GLN A 5 -11.01 -14.47 6.60
CA GLN A 5 -10.39 -14.87 7.86
C GLN A 5 -10.88 -13.91 8.95
N SER A 6 -11.56 -14.46 9.96
CA SER A 6 -11.95 -13.70 11.14
C SER A 6 -10.81 -13.73 12.14
N PHE A 7 -10.37 -12.56 12.58
CA PHE A 7 -9.39 -12.42 13.67
C PHE A 7 -10.14 -11.92 14.90
N GLU A 8 -10.00 -12.60 16.03
CA GLU A 8 -10.75 -12.31 17.26
C GLU A 8 -10.65 -10.85 17.74
N LYS A 9 -9.55 -10.17 17.41
CA LYS A 9 -9.28 -8.78 17.79
C LYS A 9 -9.48 -7.77 16.66
N ALA A 10 -9.98 -8.18 15.49
CA ALA A 10 -10.23 -7.26 14.39
C ALA A 10 -11.39 -6.34 14.74
N VAL A 11 -11.14 -5.03 14.71
CA VAL A 11 -12.17 -3.99 14.87
C VAL A 11 -12.76 -3.55 13.53
N LEU A 12 -12.09 -3.90 12.42
CA LEU A 12 -12.53 -3.67 11.04
C LEU A 12 -12.07 -4.86 10.19
N ASN A 13 -12.94 -5.35 9.32
CA ASN A 13 -12.66 -6.44 8.39
C ASN A 13 -13.45 -6.23 7.09
N GLU A 14 -12.78 -5.70 6.08
CA GLU A 14 -13.39 -5.27 4.82
C GLU A 14 -12.66 -5.87 3.62
N VAL A 15 -13.38 -6.07 2.53
CA VAL A 15 -12.82 -6.48 1.24
C VAL A 15 -12.76 -5.25 0.34
N CYS A 16 -11.56 -4.91 -0.14
CA CYS A 16 -11.42 -3.96 -1.24
C CYS A 16 -11.72 -4.69 -2.56
N PRO A 17 -12.74 -4.28 -3.33
CA PRO A 17 -13.02 -4.90 -4.62
C PRO A 17 -11.86 -4.73 -5.62
N ALA A 18 -11.78 -5.63 -6.60
CA ALA A 18 -10.78 -5.52 -7.66
C ALA A 18 -10.91 -4.18 -8.40
N GLY A 19 -9.80 -3.49 -8.61
CA GLY A 19 -9.75 -2.20 -9.29
C GLY A 19 -10.20 -1.01 -8.45
N GLU A 20 -10.54 -1.21 -7.17
CA GLU A 20 -10.98 -0.14 -6.26
C GLU A 20 -9.89 0.29 -5.27
N ALA A 21 -10.16 1.38 -4.55
CA ALA A 21 -9.30 1.91 -3.50
C ALA A 21 -9.91 1.64 -2.12
N TRP A 22 -9.04 1.48 -1.12
CA TRP A 22 -9.42 1.46 0.28
C TRP A 22 -8.54 2.43 1.07
N MET A 23 -9.15 3.17 2.00
CA MET A 23 -8.46 4.13 2.85
C MET A 23 -9.12 4.15 4.23
N CYS A 24 -8.30 4.07 5.28
CA CYS A 24 -8.75 4.18 6.66
C CYS A 24 -7.62 4.72 7.53
N GLU A 25 -7.97 5.33 8.67
CA GLU A 25 -7.00 5.73 9.69
C GLU A 25 -6.59 4.51 10.52
N VAL A 26 -5.28 4.32 10.70
CA VAL A 26 -4.71 3.32 11.62
C VAL A 26 -4.03 4.06 12.77
N LYS A 27 -4.54 3.86 13.99
CA LYS A 27 -4.03 4.53 15.19
C LYS A 27 -2.75 3.87 15.69
N LYS A 28 -1.93 4.65 16.40
CA LYS A 28 -0.71 4.15 17.04
C LYS A 28 -1.00 2.92 17.92
N GLY A 29 -0.25 1.85 17.71
CA GLY A 29 -0.40 0.58 18.43
C GLY A 29 -1.41 -0.39 17.83
N GLN A 30 -2.17 0.02 16.81
CA GLN A 30 -3.00 -0.89 16.03
C GLN A 30 -2.19 -1.62 14.97
N TYR A 31 -2.74 -2.74 14.50
CA TYR A 31 -2.21 -3.52 13.40
C TYR A 31 -3.14 -3.40 12.21
N PHE A 32 -2.56 -3.28 11.02
CA PHE A 32 -3.24 -3.39 9.75
C PHE A 32 -2.69 -4.58 8.99
N ARG A 33 -3.57 -5.37 8.37
CA ARG A 33 -3.21 -6.59 7.65
C ARG A 33 -3.86 -6.57 6.27
N ILE A 34 -3.02 -6.78 5.26
CA ILE A 34 -3.46 -7.00 3.87
C ILE A 34 -3.47 -8.52 3.65
N ILE A 35 -4.55 -9.03 3.06
CA ILE A 35 -4.69 -10.44 2.72
C ILE A 35 -5.00 -10.53 1.24
N ASP A 36 -4.15 -11.23 0.51
CA ASP A 36 -4.47 -11.65 -0.86
C ASP A 36 -5.48 -12.81 -0.79
N LEU A 37 -6.71 -12.53 -1.19
CA LEU A 37 -7.86 -13.41 -1.03
C LEU A 37 -7.90 -14.53 -2.08
N GLU A 38 -7.48 -14.22 -3.31
CA GLU A 38 -7.59 -15.13 -4.45
C GLU A 38 -6.23 -15.56 -5.00
N GLY A 39 -5.16 -14.96 -4.51
CA GLY A 39 -3.81 -15.20 -4.97
C GLY A 39 -3.43 -14.31 -6.15
N ASN A 40 -2.15 -13.94 -6.20
CA ASN A 40 -1.53 -13.20 -7.29
C ASN A 40 -2.04 -11.77 -7.48
N GLN A 41 -2.68 -11.18 -6.46
CA GLN A 41 -3.07 -9.77 -6.47
C GLN A 41 -1.99 -8.91 -5.79
N ALA A 42 -1.44 -7.95 -6.54
CA ALA A 42 -0.58 -6.91 -5.97
C ALA A 42 -1.42 -5.70 -5.52
N VAL A 43 -0.92 -4.98 -4.51
CA VAL A 43 -1.53 -3.73 -4.04
C VAL A 43 -0.47 -2.64 -3.91
N ASP A 44 -0.77 -1.47 -4.47
CA ASP A 44 0.02 -0.28 -4.20
C ASP A 44 -0.47 0.31 -2.87
N THR A 45 0.45 0.58 -1.96
CA THR A 45 0.11 1.03 -0.60
C THR A 45 0.84 2.32 -0.25
N LEU A 46 0.10 3.29 0.30
CA LEU A 46 0.65 4.55 0.81
C LEU A 46 0.30 4.71 2.28
N PHE A 47 1.22 5.30 3.05
CA PHE A 47 0.98 5.73 4.42
C PHE A 47 1.15 7.24 4.50
N MET A 48 0.19 7.91 5.14
CA MET A 48 0.21 9.36 5.37
C MET A 48 -0.17 9.62 6.83
N SER A 49 0.43 10.64 7.43
CA SER A 49 0.05 11.04 8.79
C SER A 49 -1.35 11.67 8.77
N ALA A 50 -2.22 11.17 9.64
CA ALA A 50 -3.57 11.70 9.82
C ALA A 50 -3.56 13.12 10.43
N GLU A 51 -2.51 13.48 11.18
CA GLU A 51 -2.34 14.79 11.80
C GLU A 51 -1.65 15.80 10.87
N ASN A 52 -0.83 15.32 9.94
CA ASN A 52 -0.09 16.16 9.00
C ASN A 52 0.08 15.47 7.64
N PRO A 53 -0.78 15.75 6.65
CA PRO A 53 -0.73 15.11 5.33
C PRO A 53 0.57 15.35 4.55
N THR A 54 1.41 16.31 4.94
CA THR A 54 2.73 16.53 4.34
C THR A 54 3.78 15.51 4.81
N GLU A 55 3.52 14.82 5.93
CA GLU A 55 4.30 13.69 6.41
C GLU A 55 3.72 12.40 5.84
N ARG A 56 4.51 11.73 4.98
CA ARG A 56 4.09 10.54 4.25
C ARG A 56 5.23 9.55 4.11
N TYR A 57 4.89 8.30 3.79
CA TYR A 57 5.85 7.25 3.47
C TYR A 57 6.87 7.73 2.44
N SER A 58 8.14 7.43 2.72
CA SER A 58 9.27 7.66 1.84
C SER A 58 9.95 6.34 1.54
N ALA A 59 9.78 5.86 0.31
CA ALA A 59 10.52 4.71 -0.20
C ALA A 59 12.04 4.98 -0.11
N MET A 60 12.48 6.18 -0.49
CA MET A 60 13.90 6.55 -0.51
C MET A 60 14.54 6.46 0.88
N ASP A 61 13.91 7.08 1.90
CA ASP A 61 14.43 7.03 3.27
C ASP A 61 14.35 5.61 3.84
N THR A 62 13.29 4.87 3.51
CA THR A 62 13.13 3.47 3.92
C THR A 62 14.25 2.59 3.37
N LEU A 63 14.57 2.70 2.08
CA LEU A 63 15.64 1.95 1.45
C LEU A 63 17.01 2.36 2.01
N ALA A 64 17.28 3.66 2.12
CA ALA A 64 18.57 4.18 2.57
C ALA A 64 18.88 3.82 4.03
N ILE A 65 17.89 3.91 4.92
CA ILE A 65 18.08 3.64 6.35
C ILE A 65 18.18 2.13 6.62
N ASN A 66 17.34 1.31 5.99
CA ASN A 66 17.38 -0.14 6.18
C ASN A 66 18.52 -0.81 5.39
N GLN A 67 19.11 -0.13 4.40
CA GLN A 67 20.10 -0.68 3.46
C GLN A 67 19.61 -1.94 2.75
N GLN A 68 18.33 -1.98 2.41
CA GLN A 68 17.66 -3.14 1.86
C GLN A 68 16.71 -2.74 0.74
N ILE A 69 16.75 -3.45 -0.38
CA ILE A 69 16.01 -3.14 -1.62
C ILE A 69 14.55 -3.62 -1.56
N TYR A 70 14.30 -4.76 -0.92
CA TYR A 70 12.97 -5.33 -0.73
C TYR A 70 12.51 -5.16 0.72
N LEU A 71 11.24 -4.86 0.93
CA LEU A 71 10.66 -4.85 2.27
C LEU A 71 10.26 -6.28 2.64
N GLU A 72 10.54 -6.67 3.87
CA GLU A 72 10.21 -7.99 4.42
C GLU A 72 9.85 -7.89 5.90
N LYS A 73 9.59 -9.02 6.55
CA LYS A 73 9.39 -9.07 8.00
C LYS A 73 10.54 -8.39 8.75
N GLY A 74 10.19 -7.44 9.61
CA GLY A 74 11.12 -6.65 10.43
C GLY A 74 11.53 -5.32 9.81
N THR A 75 11.26 -5.08 8.53
CA THR A 75 11.57 -3.80 7.90
C THR A 75 10.75 -2.67 8.54
N LYS A 76 11.45 -1.61 8.97
CA LYS A 76 10.82 -0.36 9.44
C LYS A 76 10.55 0.54 8.25
N LEU A 77 9.33 1.07 8.16
CA LEU A 77 8.94 2.05 7.15
C LEU A 77 9.15 3.46 7.71
N TYR A 78 9.70 4.35 6.87
CA TYR A 78 10.05 5.71 7.27
C TYR A 78 9.24 6.76 6.50
N SER A 79 8.95 7.87 7.16
CA SER A 79 8.39 9.05 6.50
C SER A 79 9.46 9.88 5.81
N ASN A 80 9.04 10.83 4.97
CA ASN A 80 9.89 11.88 4.38
C ASN A 80 10.53 12.82 5.42
N PHE A 81 10.19 12.70 6.70
CA PHE A 81 10.86 13.39 7.81
C PHE A 81 11.82 12.45 8.58
N GLY A 82 12.08 11.25 8.06
CA GLY A 82 12.97 10.27 8.69
C GLY A 82 12.41 9.62 9.95
N ARG A 83 11.09 9.73 10.21
CA ARG A 83 10.45 9.12 11.38
C ARG A 83 9.95 7.72 11.04
N PRO A 84 10.13 6.72 11.92
CA PRO A 84 9.47 5.43 11.75
C PRO A 84 7.96 5.58 11.84
N ILE A 85 7.23 5.10 10.84
CA ILE A 85 5.75 5.19 10.78
C ILE A 85 5.06 3.84 10.92
N ALA A 86 5.74 2.75 10.55
CA ALA A 86 5.25 1.39 10.66
C ALA A 86 6.41 0.38 10.67
N VAL A 87 6.12 -0.87 11.04
CA VAL A 87 7.03 -1.99 10.89
C VAL A 87 6.26 -3.19 10.37
N ILE A 88 6.85 -3.93 9.43
CA ILE A 88 6.26 -5.16 8.90
C ILE A 88 6.46 -6.25 9.96
N HIS A 89 5.41 -6.53 10.75
CA HIS A 89 5.50 -7.51 11.84
C HIS A 89 5.46 -8.96 11.36
N ASP A 90 4.79 -9.22 10.25
CA ASP A 90 4.66 -10.56 9.66
C ASP A 90 4.48 -10.47 8.16
N ASP A 91 4.97 -11.48 7.45
CA ASP A 91 5.05 -11.51 6.00
C ASP A 91 5.08 -12.97 5.50
N ASN A 92 4.25 -13.28 4.49
CA ASN A 92 4.18 -14.57 3.82
C ASN A 92 4.70 -14.55 2.36
N CYS A 93 5.04 -13.37 1.84
CA CYS A 93 5.62 -13.17 0.50
C CYS A 93 7.15 -13.14 0.56
N GLY A 94 7.71 -12.53 1.61
CA GLY A 94 9.14 -12.43 1.86
C GLY A 94 9.87 -11.36 1.06
N ARG A 95 9.24 -10.77 0.02
CA ARG A 95 9.80 -9.66 -0.76
C ARG A 95 8.72 -8.75 -1.31
N HIS A 96 8.59 -7.57 -0.75
CA HIS A 96 7.72 -6.50 -1.24
C HIS A 96 8.54 -5.44 -1.95
N ASP A 97 8.11 -5.05 -3.15
CA ASP A 97 8.72 -3.94 -3.88
C ASP A 97 8.25 -2.59 -3.33
N THR A 98 9.14 -1.61 -3.37
CA THR A 98 8.83 -0.20 -3.06
C THR A 98 9.49 0.77 -4.05
N ILE A 99 10.16 0.24 -5.08
CA ILE A 99 10.85 1.01 -6.09
C ILE A 99 9.91 1.29 -7.26
N GLY A 100 9.06 0.32 -7.60
CA GLY A 100 8.00 0.46 -8.58
C GLY A 100 6.97 1.47 -8.11
N GLY A 101 6.92 2.62 -8.77
CA GLY A 101 5.82 3.55 -8.61
C GLY A 101 4.49 2.95 -9.05
N ALA A 102 3.40 3.48 -8.49
CA ALA A 102 2.06 3.05 -8.83
C ALA A 102 1.75 3.19 -10.33
N CYS A 103 0.96 2.27 -10.89
CA CYS A 103 0.54 2.41 -12.28
C CYS A 103 -0.32 3.67 -12.47
N SER A 104 -0.20 4.29 -13.64
CA SER A 104 -0.97 5.44 -14.08
C SER A 104 -1.53 5.22 -15.49
N CYS A 105 -2.63 5.90 -15.82
CA CYS A 105 -3.21 5.89 -17.17
C CYS A 105 -2.15 6.22 -18.23
N GLU A 106 -1.30 7.21 -17.98
CA GLU A 106 -0.20 7.59 -18.87
C GLU A 106 0.82 6.45 -19.02
N SER A 107 1.26 5.85 -17.92
CA SER A 107 2.23 4.75 -17.96
C SER A 107 1.68 3.51 -18.68
N ASN A 108 0.37 3.26 -18.56
CA ASN A 108 -0.30 2.14 -19.23
C ASN A 108 -0.29 2.35 -20.75
N THR A 109 -0.49 3.58 -21.23
CA THR A 109 -0.42 3.86 -22.68
C THR A 109 0.95 3.59 -23.28
N VAL A 110 2.02 3.87 -22.53
CA VAL A 110 3.40 3.63 -22.96
C VAL A 110 3.73 2.14 -22.93
N ARG A 111 3.22 1.40 -21.94
CA ARG A 111 3.53 -0.02 -21.74
C ARG A 111 2.73 -0.96 -22.64
N TYR A 112 1.46 -0.64 -22.90
CA TYR A 112 0.52 -1.59 -23.51
C TYR A 112 -0.04 -1.10 -24.84
N ALA A 113 -0.78 0.01 -24.88
CA ALA A 113 -1.27 0.68 -26.09
C ALA A 113 -2.04 1.98 -25.73
N HIS A 114 -2.18 2.93 -26.65
CA HIS A 114 -2.89 4.19 -26.39
C HIS A 114 -4.35 4.02 -25.95
N GLU A 115 -5.02 2.97 -26.43
CA GLU A 115 -6.41 2.61 -26.09
C GLU A 115 -6.59 2.23 -24.61
N THR A 116 -5.49 2.00 -23.88
CA THR A 116 -5.53 1.70 -22.43
C THR A 116 -5.64 2.94 -21.56
N TYR A 117 -5.57 4.16 -22.12
CA TYR A 117 -5.69 5.40 -21.35
C TYR A 117 -6.91 5.47 -20.40
N PRO A 118 -8.15 5.11 -20.83
CA PRO A 118 -9.32 5.20 -19.96
C PRO A 118 -9.43 4.05 -18.95
N MET A 119 -8.50 3.08 -18.96
CA MET A 119 -8.52 1.97 -18.01
C MET A 119 -8.13 2.42 -16.61
N HIS A 120 -8.50 1.61 -15.62
CA HIS A 120 -8.19 1.85 -14.21
C HIS A 120 -6.67 1.98 -13.97
N SER A 121 -6.31 2.72 -12.93
CA SER A 121 -4.92 2.80 -12.46
C SER A 121 -4.86 3.09 -10.95
N CYS A 122 -3.87 2.52 -10.28
CA CYS A 122 -3.67 2.70 -8.84
C CYS A 122 -3.48 4.17 -8.47
N ARG A 123 -2.80 4.96 -9.32
CA ARG A 123 -2.68 6.41 -9.12
C ARG A 123 -4.06 7.08 -9.04
N ASN A 124 -4.98 6.78 -9.96
CA ASN A 124 -6.32 7.37 -9.92
C ASN A 124 -7.12 6.87 -8.72
N ASN A 125 -6.96 5.59 -8.35
CA ASN A 125 -7.57 5.03 -7.14
C ASN A 125 -7.18 5.81 -5.88
N PHE A 126 -5.89 6.17 -5.73
CA PHE A 126 -5.45 7.02 -4.63
C PHE A 126 -6.11 8.41 -4.67
N MET A 127 -6.21 9.03 -5.85
CA MET A 127 -6.86 10.33 -5.98
C MET A 127 -8.34 10.27 -5.60
N TYR A 128 -9.05 9.22 -5.99
CA TYR A 128 -10.45 9.03 -5.62
C TYR A 128 -10.63 8.76 -4.12
N ALA A 129 -9.73 7.98 -3.51
CA ALA A 129 -9.77 7.75 -2.07
C ALA A 129 -9.50 9.04 -1.26
N LEU A 130 -8.53 9.84 -1.70
CA LEU A 130 -8.15 11.11 -1.06
C LEU A 130 -9.18 12.23 -1.22
N ALA A 131 -10.07 12.13 -2.22
CA ALA A 131 -11.10 13.14 -2.49
C ALA A 131 -12.39 12.93 -1.68
N LYS A 132 -12.52 11.82 -0.95
CA LYS A 132 -13.64 11.53 -0.07
C LYS A 132 -13.41 12.12 1.32
#